data_AF-A0A7D5MA93-F1
#
_entry.id   AF-A0A7D5MA93-F1
#
_cell.length_a   1.000
_cell.length_b   1.000
_cell.length_c   1.000
_cell.angle_alpha   90.00
_cell.angle_beta   90.00
_cell.angle_gamma   90.00
#
_symmetry.space_group_name_H-M   'P 1'
#
loop_
_entity.id
_entity.type
_entity.pdbx_description
1 polymer ?
#
loop_
_entity_poly.entity_id
_entity_poly.type
_entity_poly.pdbx_seq_one_letter_code
_entity_poly.pdbx_strand_id
1 'polypeptide(L)'
;MSENDKLSLAERLDVAIENLSVWHRVTLVMVIIGLLSLSVIISMSQYYFQQEINKHGRITEIHDEKTGEVALSFIPNGAQIFSSESIVALYSTQIWLMASNGLVIGLLSFLFLWITYRGQAYKKELKTIENQLIRQSYLVNFETSIPEGATRTEKILNHSSLVFPELRSLLGRDKPEGKKLPYKTNQTIGNETVDILVSTKKGDFIVKFFDDASAKAIEQFAQTLSKSNKRIFRVLCVAQNYDEELQSSHLSSLMQKLGLKFDMDLIFEEEQGYSMLWIN
;
A
#
# COMPACT_ATOMS: atom_id res chain seq x y z
N MET A 1 -5.11 25.57 17.73
CA MET A 1 -5.60 24.18 17.78
C MET A 1 -5.38 23.56 16.41
N SER A 2 -4.55 22.52 16.33
CA SER A 2 -4.27 21.82 15.06
C SER A 2 -5.51 21.06 14.60
N GLU A 3 -5.81 21.06 13.29
CA GLU A 3 -6.94 20.29 12.70
C GLU A 3 -6.91 18.79 13.09
N ASN A 4 -5.73 18.26 13.44
CA ASN A 4 -5.56 16.86 13.87
C ASN A 4 -6.18 16.54 15.23
N ASP A 5 -6.44 17.53 16.10
CA ASP A 5 -6.96 17.25 17.45
C ASP A 5 -8.42 16.83 17.48
N LYS A 6 -9.18 17.07 16.41
CA LYS A 6 -10.61 16.71 16.31
C LYS A 6 -10.87 15.34 15.69
N LEU A 7 -9.84 14.67 15.16
CA LEU A 7 -9.99 13.37 14.50
C LEU A 7 -10.12 12.24 15.52
N SER A 8 -11.01 11.29 15.24
CA SER A 8 -11.08 10.03 15.99
C SER A 8 -9.79 9.22 15.82
N LEU A 9 -9.50 8.32 16.75
CA LEU A 9 -8.23 7.58 16.75
C LEU A 9 -8.04 6.76 15.47
N ALA A 10 -9.12 6.19 14.93
CA ALA A 10 -9.13 5.47 13.66
C ALA A 10 -8.88 6.38 12.45
N GLU A 11 -9.47 7.58 12.40
CA GLU A 11 -9.20 8.55 11.34
C GLU A 11 -7.75 9.06 11.37
N ARG A 12 -7.19 9.28 12.57
CA ARG A 12 -5.76 9.64 12.71
C ARG A 12 -4.85 8.54 12.19
N LEU A 13 -5.22 7.28 12.43
CA LEU A 13 -4.49 6.11 11.96
C LEU A 13 -4.53 6.01 10.44
N ASP A 14 -5.69 6.20 9.83
CA ASP A 14 -5.87 6.20 8.38
C ASP A 14 -5.07 7.30 7.69
N VAL A 15 -5.13 8.52 8.22
CA VAL A 15 -4.33 9.64 7.72
C VAL A 15 -2.84 9.35 7.89
N ALA A 16 -2.42 8.69 8.98
CA ALA A 16 -1.04 8.27 9.16
C ALA A 16 -0.61 7.21 8.13
N ILE A 17 -1.45 6.23 7.82
CA ILE A 17 -1.18 5.21 6.79
C ILE A 17 -1.04 5.86 5.41
N GLU A 18 -1.94 6.78 5.06
CA GLU A 18 -1.92 7.48 3.77
C GLU A 18 -0.66 8.36 3.65
N ASN A 19 -0.36 9.17 4.67
CA ASN A 19 0.83 10.01 4.71
C ASN A 19 2.12 9.18 4.66
N LEU A 20 2.20 8.06 5.38
CA LEU A 20 3.35 7.16 5.33
C LEU A 20 3.54 6.58 3.93
N SER A 21 2.44 6.26 3.23
CA SER A 21 2.47 5.77 1.84
C SER A 21 2.98 6.86 0.88
N VAL A 22 2.56 8.11 1.06
CA VAL A 22 3.01 9.25 0.25
C VAL A 22 4.49 9.53 0.49
N TRP A 23 4.93 9.64 1.75
CA TRP A 23 6.33 9.85 2.10
C TRP A 23 7.22 8.74 1.55
N HIS A 24 6.78 7.49 1.63
CA HIS A 24 7.49 6.36 1.04
C HIS A 24 7.66 6.52 -0.47
N ARG A 25 6.60 6.90 -1.22
CA ARG A 25 6.68 7.16 -2.67
C ARG A 25 7.61 8.32 -3.01
N VAL A 26 7.54 9.44 -2.28
CA VAL A 26 8.41 10.61 -2.50
C VAL A 26 9.87 10.24 -2.27
N THR A 27 10.16 9.47 -1.22
CA THR A 27 11.52 9.05 -0.89
C THR A 27 12.06 8.09 -1.95
N LEU A 28 11.21 7.19 -2.46
CA LEU A 28 11.54 6.28 -3.55
C LEU A 28 11.90 7.04 -4.84
N VAL A 29 11.10 8.04 -5.21
CA VAL A 29 11.36 8.90 -6.37
C VAL A 29 12.66 9.69 -6.20
N MET A 30 12.91 10.27 -5.02
CA MET A 30 14.16 10.97 -4.69
C MET A 30 15.39 10.06 -4.84
N VAL A 31 15.32 8.82 -4.34
CA VAL A 31 16.43 7.85 -4.46
C VAL A 31 16.67 7.48 -5.92
N ILE A 32 15.60 7.24 -6.70
CA ILE A 32 15.73 6.94 -8.14
C ILE A 32 16.37 8.11 -8.88
N ILE A 33 15.91 9.33 -8.65
CA ILE A 33 16.48 10.54 -9.26
C ILE A 33 17.96 10.70 -8.87
N GLY A 34 18.29 10.46 -7.59
CA GLY A 34 19.66 10.46 -7.09
C GLY A 34 20.55 9.47 -7.85
N LEU A 35 20.11 8.21 -7.97
CA LEU A 35 20.85 7.16 -8.68
C LEU A 35 21.02 7.48 -10.17
N LEU A 36 19.97 7.98 -10.84
CA LEU A 36 20.03 8.38 -12.24
C LEU A 36 21.00 9.55 -12.45
N SER A 37 20.97 10.56 -11.59
CA SER A 37 21.87 11.72 -11.68
C SER A 37 23.33 11.32 -11.51
N LEU A 38 23.62 10.40 -10.57
CA LEU A 38 24.97 9.88 -10.33
C LEU A 38 25.48 9.10 -11.54
N SER A 39 24.64 8.26 -12.15
CA SER A 39 24.99 7.50 -13.36
C SER A 39 25.37 8.42 -14.52
N VAL A 40 24.63 9.51 -14.72
CA VAL A 40 24.91 10.50 -15.78
C VAL A 40 26.25 11.19 -15.55
N ILE A 41 26.55 11.58 -14.31
CA ILE A 41 27.83 12.22 -13.95
C ILE A 41 29.01 11.27 -14.20
N ILE A 42 28.87 9.99 -13.83
CA ILE A 42 29.91 8.97 -14.06
C ILE A 42 30.16 8.78 -15.56
N SER A 43 29.10 8.63 -16.36
CA SER A 43 29.22 8.46 -17.80
C SER A 43 29.83 9.68 -18.49
N MET A 44 29.43 10.90 -18.10
CA MET A 44 30.06 12.12 -18.61
C MET A 44 31.52 12.22 -18.22
N SER A 45 31.87 11.93 -16.96
CA SER A 45 33.26 11.95 -16.49
C SER A 45 34.14 10.98 -17.27
N GLN A 46 33.67 9.76 -17.53
CA GLN A 46 34.39 8.77 -18.34
C GLN A 46 34.53 9.24 -19.79
N TYR A 47 33.48 9.83 -20.36
CA TYR A 47 33.51 10.35 -21.72
C TYR A 47 34.52 11.51 -21.89
N TYR A 48 34.51 12.49 -20.98
CA TYR A 48 35.49 13.59 -20.99
C TYR A 48 36.91 13.10 -20.81
N PHE A 49 37.12 12.13 -19.92
CA PHE A 49 38.42 11.51 -19.72
C PHE A 49 38.92 10.80 -20.99
N GLN A 50 38.05 10.02 -21.63
CA GLN A 50 38.37 9.33 -22.89
C GLN A 50 38.67 10.33 -24.01
N GLN A 51 37.90 11.41 -24.12
CA GLN A 51 38.17 12.48 -25.08
C GLN A 51 39.53 13.13 -24.84
N GLU A 52 39.86 13.46 -23.60
CA GLU A 52 41.11 14.12 -23.27
C GLU A 52 42.31 13.21 -23.53
N ILE A 53 42.22 11.93 -23.19
CA ILE A 53 43.22 10.92 -23.56
C ILE A 53 43.38 10.87 -25.08
N ASN A 54 42.28 10.75 -25.82
CA ASN A 54 42.31 10.61 -27.29
C ASN A 54 42.93 11.82 -28.02
N LYS A 55 42.87 13.03 -27.42
CA LYS A 55 43.55 14.22 -27.98
C LYS A 55 45.07 14.08 -27.92
N HIS A 56 45.60 13.43 -26.90
CA HIS A 56 47.03 13.39 -26.61
C HIS A 56 47.70 12.05 -26.93
N GLY A 57 46.93 10.97 -27.08
CA GLY A 57 47.43 9.63 -27.34
C GLY A 57 46.35 8.55 -27.29
N ARG A 58 46.76 7.29 -27.16
CA ARG A 58 45.86 6.15 -26.95
C ARG A 58 46.43 5.21 -25.89
N ILE A 59 45.58 4.61 -25.09
CA ILE A 59 45.98 3.54 -24.18
C ILE A 59 45.85 2.21 -24.92
N THR A 60 46.91 1.40 -24.91
CA THR A 60 46.92 0.04 -25.44
C THR A 60 47.36 -0.94 -24.37
N GLU A 61 46.69 -2.08 -24.31
CA GLU A 61 47.15 -3.21 -23.51
C GLU A 61 48.37 -3.83 -24.21
N ILE A 62 49.49 -3.86 -23.50
CA ILE A 62 50.69 -4.57 -23.91
C ILE A 62 50.74 -5.85 -23.08
N HIS A 63 50.67 -6.99 -23.77
CA HIS A 63 50.93 -8.27 -23.17
C HIS A 63 52.44 -8.52 -23.19
N ASP A 64 53.05 -8.64 -22.01
CA ASP A 64 54.43 -9.09 -21.91
C ASP A 64 54.46 -10.62 -21.98
N GLU A 65 54.86 -11.15 -23.14
CA GLU A 65 54.93 -12.60 -23.41
C GLU A 65 55.90 -13.35 -22.47
N LYS A 66 56.81 -12.64 -21.78
CA LYS A 66 57.80 -13.27 -20.89
C LYS A 66 57.33 -13.40 -19.44
N THR A 67 56.50 -12.48 -18.96
CA THR A 67 56.02 -12.43 -17.56
C THR A 67 54.55 -12.81 -17.44
N GLY A 68 53.80 -12.78 -18.55
CA GLY A 68 52.35 -12.99 -18.55
C GLY A 68 51.55 -11.82 -17.99
N GLU A 69 52.22 -10.71 -17.64
CA GLU A 69 51.57 -9.52 -17.11
C GLU A 69 50.94 -8.69 -18.24
N VAL A 70 49.73 -8.20 -17.99
CA VAL A 70 49.03 -7.26 -18.86
C VAL A 70 49.33 -5.86 -18.35
N ALA A 71 50.13 -5.10 -19.09
CA ALA A 71 50.48 -3.74 -18.74
C ALA A 71 49.78 -2.75 -19.68
N LEU A 72 49.13 -1.74 -19.12
CA LEU A 72 48.54 -0.65 -19.89
C LEU A 72 49.61 0.38 -20.24
N SER A 73 49.81 0.65 -21.52
CA SER A 73 50.78 1.65 -21.99
C SER A 73 50.10 2.75 -22.79
N PHE A 74 50.46 4.00 -22.51
CA PHE A 74 49.97 5.18 -23.22
C PHE A 74 50.91 5.49 -24.39
N ILE A 75 50.37 5.46 -25.61
CA ILE A 75 51.07 5.82 -26.85
C ILE A 75 50.69 7.26 -27.21
N PRO A 76 51.58 8.25 -27.07
CA PRO A 76 51.28 9.64 -27.39
C PRO A 76 51.17 9.87 -28.90
N ASN A 77 50.30 10.79 -29.32
CA ASN A 77 50.09 11.16 -30.73
C ASN A 77 51.04 12.27 -31.23
N GLY A 78 51.89 12.81 -30.35
CA GLY A 78 52.83 13.90 -30.67
C GLY A 78 53.99 13.99 -29.67
N ALA A 79 54.88 14.97 -29.84
CA ALA A 79 56.12 15.13 -29.06
C ALA A 79 55.92 15.57 -27.59
N GLN A 80 54.67 15.84 -27.17
CA GLN A 80 54.36 16.07 -25.76
C GLN A 80 54.24 14.74 -25.03
N ILE A 81 55.32 14.39 -24.33
CA ILE A 81 55.41 13.20 -23.49
C ILE A 81 54.77 13.56 -22.15
N PHE A 82 53.56 13.05 -21.89
CA PHE A 82 53.03 13.05 -20.52
C PHE A 82 54.02 12.31 -19.62
N SER A 83 54.42 12.90 -18.50
CA SER A 83 55.27 12.19 -17.55
C SER A 83 54.53 10.95 -17.01
N SER A 84 55.25 9.88 -16.72
CA SER A 84 54.70 8.68 -16.09
C SER A 84 53.93 9.02 -14.82
N GLU A 85 54.40 10.01 -14.05
CA GLU A 85 53.71 10.56 -12.88
C GLU A 85 52.33 11.15 -13.20
N SER A 86 52.19 11.84 -14.34
CA SER A 86 50.91 12.43 -14.76
C SER A 86 49.88 11.35 -15.11
N ILE A 87 50.32 10.26 -15.76
CA ILE A 87 49.46 9.12 -16.12
C ILE A 87 49.00 8.38 -14.87
N VAL A 88 49.91 8.15 -13.92
CA VAL A 88 49.61 7.52 -12.62
C VAL A 88 48.64 8.38 -11.82
N ALA A 89 48.83 9.71 -11.79
CA ALA A 89 47.93 10.64 -11.10
C ALA A 89 46.51 10.64 -11.70
N LEU A 90 46.40 10.64 -13.05
CA LEU A 90 45.12 10.55 -13.76
C LEU A 90 44.36 9.24 -13.42
N TYR A 91 45.06 8.11 -13.46
CA TYR A 91 44.45 6.81 -13.18
C TYR A 91 44.07 6.63 -11.70
N SER A 92 44.94 7.09 -10.79
CA SER A 92 44.64 7.10 -9.35
C SER A 92 43.39 7.92 -9.04
N THR A 93 43.24 9.08 -9.69
CA THR A 93 42.04 9.93 -9.56
C THR A 93 40.79 9.23 -10.09
N GLN A 94 40.88 8.49 -11.19
CA GLN A 94 39.77 7.71 -11.75
C GLN A 94 39.33 6.57 -10.81
N ILE A 95 40.28 5.83 -10.24
CA ILE A 95 39.97 4.78 -9.25
C ILE A 95 39.30 5.39 -8.02
N TRP A 96 39.82 6.52 -7.53
CA TRP A 96 39.24 7.22 -6.38
C TRP A 96 37.81 7.68 -6.64
N LEU A 97 37.54 8.22 -7.84
CA LEU A 97 36.20 8.58 -8.29
C LEU A 97 35.27 7.36 -8.37
N MET A 98 35.73 6.24 -8.91
CA MET A 98 34.94 5.00 -8.96
C MET A 98 34.63 4.45 -7.56
N ALA A 99 35.62 4.42 -6.66
CA ALA A 99 35.46 3.95 -5.30
C ALA A 99 34.49 4.83 -4.48
N SER A 100 34.63 6.16 -4.62
CA SER A 100 33.73 7.14 -4.00
C SER A 100 32.28 6.95 -4.47
N ASN A 101 32.06 6.81 -5.78
CA ASN A 101 30.74 6.59 -6.35
C ASN A 101 30.14 5.24 -5.92
N GLY A 102 30.94 4.17 -5.85
CA GLY A 102 30.50 2.87 -5.36
C GLY A 102 30.01 2.92 -3.92
N LEU A 103 30.68 3.68 -3.06
CA LEU A 103 30.27 3.89 -1.67
C LEU A 103 28.92 4.62 -1.60
N VAL A 104 28.74 5.70 -2.37
CA VAL A 104 27.48 6.46 -2.42
C VAL A 104 26.32 5.58 -2.90
N ILE A 105 26.52 4.79 -3.96
CA ILE A 105 25.50 3.86 -4.48
C ILE A 105 25.14 2.80 -3.44
N GLY A 106 26.14 2.24 -2.74
CA GLY A 106 25.92 1.27 -1.67
C GLY A 106 25.09 1.85 -0.53
N LEU A 107 25.39 3.10 -0.13
CA LEU A 107 24.67 3.81 0.94
C LEU A 107 23.22 4.11 0.55
N LEU A 108 22.99 4.60 -0.67
CA LEU A 108 21.64 4.83 -1.20
C LEU A 108 20.83 3.54 -1.34
N SER A 109 21.45 2.46 -1.79
CA SER A 109 20.81 1.14 -1.90
C SER A 109 20.46 0.57 -0.53
N PHE A 110 21.34 0.73 0.46
CA PHE A 110 21.06 0.35 1.84
C PHE A 110 19.90 1.15 2.43
N LEU A 111 19.91 2.47 2.27
CA LEU A 111 18.80 3.33 2.71
C LEU A 111 17.48 2.94 2.06
N PHE A 112 17.49 2.65 0.76
CA PHE A 112 16.33 2.18 0.02
C PHE A 112 15.76 0.89 0.61
N LEU A 113 16.61 -0.12 0.84
CA LEU A 113 16.20 -1.39 1.45
C LEU A 113 15.67 -1.19 2.87
N TRP A 114 16.36 -0.38 3.68
CA TRP A 114 15.97 -0.09 5.05
C TRP A 114 14.59 0.58 5.13
N ILE A 115 14.37 1.63 4.32
CA ILE A 115 13.10 2.37 4.27
C ILE A 115 11.96 1.47 3.78
N THR A 116 12.22 0.62 2.79
CA THR A 116 11.22 -0.32 2.26
C THR A 116 10.85 -1.37 3.29
N TYR A 117 11.83 -1.95 3.97
CA TYR A 117 11.60 -2.94 5.02
C TYR A 117 10.81 -2.36 6.20
N ARG A 118 11.26 -1.23 6.74
CA ARG A 118 10.57 -0.54 7.85
C ARG A 118 9.18 -0.06 7.45
N GLY A 119 9.02 0.49 6.25
CA GLY A 119 7.73 0.98 5.76
C GLY A 119 6.67 -0.11 5.69
N GLN A 120 7.05 -1.33 5.28
CA GLN A 120 6.14 -2.48 5.29
C GLN A 120 5.78 -2.93 6.71
N ALA A 121 6.75 -2.96 7.62
CA ALA A 121 6.50 -3.32 9.02
C ALA A 121 5.52 -2.36 9.68
N TYR A 122 5.71 -1.04 9.54
CA TYR A 122 4.78 -0.03 10.07
C TYR A 122 3.39 -0.14 9.45
N LYS A 123 3.28 -0.36 8.14
CA LYS A 123 1.97 -0.58 7.50
C LYS A 123 1.25 -1.79 8.08
N LYS A 124 1.97 -2.88 8.37
CA LYS A 124 1.40 -4.08 8.97
C LYS A 124 0.91 -3.80 10.39
N GLU A 125 1.71 -3.14 11.22
CA GLU A 125 1.32 -2.77 12.59
C GLU A 125 0.10 -1.85 12.61
N LEU A 126 0.10 -0.80 11.79
CA LEU A 126 -1.02 0.13 11.69
C LEU A 126 -2.30 -0.57 11.22
N LYS A 127 -2.21 -1.48 10.24
CA LYS A 127 -3.37 -2.30 9.82
C LYS A 127 -3.89 -3.20 10.96
N THR A 128 -2.99 -3.80 11.75
CA THR A 128 -3.41 -4.58 12.93
C THR A 128 -4.14 -3.71 13.95
N ILE A 129 -3.65 -2.49 14.21
CA ILE A 129 -4.30 -1.54 15.12
C ILE A 129 -5.65 -1.10 14.56
N GLU A 130 -5.76 -0.83 13.26
CA GLU A 130 -7.01 -0.49 12.57
C GLU A 130 -8.05 -1.60 12.76
N ASN A 131 -7.68 -2.85 12.49
CA ASN A 131 -8.56 -4.01 12.69
C ASN A 131 -8.99 -4.16 14.16
N GLN A 132 -8.08 -3.94 15.12
CA GLN A 132 -8.41 -3.97 16.55
C GLN A 132 -9.40 -2.87 16.94
N LEU A 133 -9.22 -1.65 16.41
CA LEU A 133 -10.13 -0.53 16.64
C LEU A 133 -11.49 -0.77 16.00
N ILE A 134 -11.53 -1.31 14.78
CA ILE A 134 -12.78 -1.72 14.12
C ILE A 134 -13.52 -2.72 14.99
N ARG A 135 -12.85 -3.79 15.45
CA ARG A 135 -13.47 -4.82 16.31
C ARG A 135 -13.98 -4.26 17.64
N GLN A 136 -13.21 -3.37 18.28
CA GLN A 136 -13.63 -2.70 19.51
C GLN A 136 -14.83 -1.78 19.27
N SER A 137 -14.80 -1.00 18.19
CA SER A 137 -15.90 -0.10 17.81
C SER A 137 -17.16 -0.89 17.47
N TYR A 138 -17.01 -2.06 16.86
CA TYR A 138 -18.06 -3.02 16.62
C TYR A 138 -18.68 -3.51 17.93
N LEU A 139 -17.88 -4.04 18.87
CA LEU A 139 -18.39 -4.50 20.17
C LEU A 139 -19.11 -3.38 20.94
N VAL A 140 -18.55 -2.18 20.95
CA VAL A 140 -19.16 -1.05 21.67
C VAL A 140 -20.40 -0.54 20.94
N ASN A 141 -20.32 -0.22 19.64
CA ASN A 141 -21.42 0.44 18.96
C ASN A 141 -22.48 -0.55 18.47
N PHE A 142 -22.10 -1.68 17.89
CA PHE A 142 -23.08 -2.66 17.41
C PHE A 142 -23.89 -3.27 18.55
N GLU A 143 -23.24 -3.67 19.65
CA GLU A 143 -23.93 -4.36 20.75
C GLU A 143 -24.61 -3.42 21.75
N THR A 144 -24.18 -2.16 21.88
CA THR A 144 -24.71 -1.27 22.94
C THR A 144 -25.49 -0.05 22.46
N SER A 145 -25.45 0.27 21.16
CA SER A 145 -26.17 1.44 20.64
C SER A 145 -27.39 1.06 19.82
N ILE A 146 -28.49 1.80 20.02
CA ILE A 146 -29.73 1.61 19.29
C ILE A 146 -29.57 2.23 17.90
N PRO A 147 -29.77 1.48 16.80
CA PRO A 147 -29.55 1.99 15.47
C PRO A 147 -30.56 3.09 15.11
N GLU A 148 -30.05 4.27 14.76
CA GLU A 148 -30.83 5.44 14.40
C GLU A 148 -31.16 5.46 12.90
N GLY A 149 -32.41 5.72 12.53
CA GLY A 149 -32.83 5.85 11.13
C GLY A 149 -34.29 5.47 10.91
N ALA A 150 -34.92 6.03 9.88
CA ALA A 150 -36.32 5.75 9.56
C ALA A 150 -36.49 4.42 8.80
N THR A 151 -35.47 4.02 8.05
CA THR A 151 -35.47 2.78 7.25
C THR A 151 -34.40 1.80 7.72
N ARG A 152 -34.59 0.50 7.46
CA ARG A 152 -33.61 -0.57 7.70
C ARG A 152 -32.23 -0.23 7.11
N THR A 153 -32.22 0.35 5.90
CA THR A 153 -31.02 0.84 5.22
C THR A 153 -30.33 1.98 5.96
N GLU A 154 -31.08 2.98 6.42
CA GLU A 154 -30.51 4.11 7.17
C GLU A 154 -29.92 3.65 8.50
N LYS A 155 -30.63 2.77 9.21
CA LYS A 155 -30.18 2.17 10.46
C LYS A 155 -28.81 1.52 10.33
N ILE A 156 -28.66 0.57 9.41
CA ILE A 156 -27.38 -0.14 9.24
C ILE A 156 -26.26 0.79 8.75
N LEU A 157 -26.55 1.75 7.88
CA LEU A 157 -25.56 2.68 7.35
C LEU A 157 -25.08 3.68 8.40
N ASN A 158 -25.98 4.21 9.21
CA ASN A 158 -25.63 5.08 10.33
C ASN A 158 -24.77 4.33 11.33
N HIS A 159 -25.14 3.09 11.66
CA HIS A 159 -24.34 2.22 12.54
C HIS A 159 -22.96 1.95 11.99
N SER A 160 -22.89 1.56 10.72
CA SER A 160 -21.65 1.30 10.00
C SER A 160 -20.75 2.53 9.97
N SER A 161 -21.32 3.75 9.90
CA SER A 161 -20.54 4.99 9.91
C SER A 161 -19.86 5.30 11.26
N LEU A 162 -20.31 4.70 12.36
CA LEU A 162 -19.64 4.80 13.67
C LEU A 162 -18.41 3.89 13.74
N VAL A 163 -18.43 2.81 12.96
CA VAL A 163 -17.36 1.80 12.95
C VAL A 163 -16.32 2.07 11.88
N PHE A 164 -16.74 2.53 10.70
CA PHE A 164 -15.88 2.68 9.52
C PHE A 164 -15.54 4.15 9.24
N PRO A 165 -14.27 4.57 9.43
CA PRO A 165 -13.81 5.92 9.12
C PRO A 165 -14.09 6.34 7.67
N GLU A 166 -14.05 5.39 6.72
CA GLU A 166 -14.25 5.65 5.30
C GLU A 166 -15.68 6.13 5.02
N LEU A 167 -16.67 5.55 5.69
CA LEU A 167 -18.06 5.98 5.60
C LEU A 167 -18.23 7.33 6.29
N ARG A 168 -17.65 7.50 7.49
CA ARG A 168 -17.68 8.78 8.21
C ARG A 168 -17.09 9.94 7.39
N SER A 169 -16.01 9.68 6.65
CA SER A 169 -15.36 10.68 5.80
C SER A 169 -16.28 11.27 4.72
N LEU A 170 -17.28 10.51 4.24
CA LEU A 170 -18.26 10.97 3.24
C LEU A 170 -19.28 11.94 3.84
N LEU A 171 -19.59 11.79 5.12
CA LEU A 171 -20.48 12.69 5.85
C LEU A 171 -19.79 14.04 6.13
N GLY A 172 -18.46 14.06 6.22
CA GLY A 172 -17.69 15.25 6.60
C GLY A 172 -17.50 15.35 8.10
N ARG A 173 -16.54 16.19 8.53
CA ARG A 173 -16.03 16.25 9.91
C ARG A 173 -17.08 16.72 10.93
N ASP A 174 -17.89 17.68 10.53
CA ASP A 174 -19.09 18.09 11.25
C ASP A 174 -20.25 17.47 10.49
N LYS A 175 -20.93 16.48 11.06
CA LYS A 175 -22.16 15.89 10.49
C LYS A 175 -23.18 17.04 10.47
N PRO A 176 -23.38 17.78 9.36
CA PRO A 176 -24.37 18.85 9.37
C PRO A 176 -25.70 18.13 9.54
N GLU A 177 -26.53 18.57 10.49
CA GLU A 177 -27.84 17.95 10.73
C GLU A 177 -28.56 17.70 9.40
N GLY A 178 -28.87 16.43 9.12
CA GLY A 178 -29.58 16.02 7.90
C GLY A 178 -28.72 15.51 6.74
N LYS A 179 -27.37 15.53 6.81
CA LYS A 179 -26.55 14.92 5.74
C LYS A 179 -26.54 13.40 5.85
N LYS A 180 -27.07 12.73 4.82
CA LYS A 180 -27.11 11.27 4.69
C LYS A 180 -25.93 10.75 3.88
N LEU A 181 -25.54 9.50 4.11
CA LEU A 181 -24.54 8.83 3.28
C LEU A 181 -25.05 8.73 1.84
N PRO A 182 -24.22 9.00 0.82
CA PRO A 182 -24.60 8.73 -0.56
C PRO A 182 -24.55 7.22 -0.80
N TYR A 183 -25.72 6.59 -0.95
CA TYR A 183 -25.82 5.15 -1.23
C TYR A 183 -26.65 4.91 -2.50
N LYS A 184 -26.37 3.79 -3.16
CA LYS A 184 -27.17 3.24 -4.26
C LYS A 184 -27.86 1.97 -3.77
N THR A 185 -29.12 1.79 -4.11
CA THR A 185 -29.88 0.58 -3.77
C THR A 185 -30.02 -0.36 -4.96
N ASN A 186 -30.28 -1.64 -4.67
CA ASN A 186 -30.63 -2.69 -5.64
C ASN A 186 -29.69 -2.73 -6.85
N GLN A 187 -28.38 -2.68 -6.59
CA GLN A 187 -27.37 -2.70 -7.63
C GLN A 187 -27.02 -4.14 -7.99
N THR A 188 -26.93 -4.45 -9.27
CA THR A 188 -26.48 -5.77 -9.72
C THR A 188 -24.96 -5.82 -9.81
N ILE A 189 -24.34 -6.82 -9.18
CA ILE A 189 -22.91 -7.13 -9.30
C ILE A 189 -22.79 -8.57 -9.78
N GLY A 190 -22.36 -8.74 -11.04
CA GLY A 190 -22.41 -10.05 -11.69
C GLY A 190 -23.86 -10.49 -11.84
N ASN A 191 -24.21 -11.61 -11.20
CA ASN A 191 -25.57 -12.16 -11.20
C ASN A 191 -26.30 -11.92 -9.88
N GLU A 192 -25.66 -11.26 -8.91
CA GLU A 192 -26.23 -11.01 -7.58
C GLU A 192 -26.71 -9.57 -7.46
N THR A 193 -27.81 -9.36 -6.73
CA THR A 193 -28.33 -8.04 -6.41
C THR A 193 -27.94 -7.66 -4.99
N VAL A 194 -27.23 -6.54 -4.84
CA VAL A 194 -26.87 -5.97 -3.54
C VAL A 194 -27.87 -4.90 -3.15
N ASP A 195 -28.26 -4.90 -1.88
CA ASP A 195 -29.32 -4.00 -1.38
C ASP A 195 -28.78 -2.59 -1.21
N ILE A 196 -27.53 -2.45 -0.78
CA ILE A 196 -26.88 -1.15 -0.54
C ILE A 196 -25.44 -1.19 -1.08
N LEU A 197 -25.06 -0.12 -1.78
CA LEU A 197 -23.69 0.13 -2.21
C LEU A 197 -23.30 1.58 -1.93
N VAL A 198 -22.20 1.76 -1.20
CA VAL A 198 -21.59 3.06 -0.92
C VAL A 198 -20.18 3.06 -1.48
N SER A 199 -19.90 3.93 -2.46
CA SER A 199 -18.56 4.02 -3.05
C SER A 199 -17.66 4.94 -2.21
N THR A 200 -16.54 4.40 -1.74
CA THR A 200 -15.53 5.13 -0.96
C THR A 200 -14.19 5.19 -1.72
N LYS A 201 -13.22 5.96 -1.19
CA LYS A 201 -11.86 5.99 -1.74
C LYS A 201 -11.11 4.65 -1.61
N LYS A 202 -11.40 3.86 -0.57
CA LYS A 202 -10.77 2.54 -0.34
C LYS A 202 -11.42 1.43 -1.18
N GLY A 203 -12.68 1.62 -1.59
CA GLY A 203 -13.46 0.69 -2.41
C GLY A 203 -14.95 0.81 -2.12
N ASP A 204 -15.75 -0.02 -2.79
CA ASP A 204 -17.18 -0.13 -2.52
C ASP A 204 -17.41 -0.82 -1.16
N PHE A 205 -18.26 -0.21 -0.35
CA PHE A 205 -18.87 -0.79 0.84
C PHE A 205 -20.24 -1.34 0.46
N ILE A 206 -20.48 -2.62 0.70
CA ILE A 206 -21.66 -3.33 0.22
C ILE A 206 -22.42 -3.88 1.43
N VAL A 207 -23.75 -3.74 1.42
CA VAL A 207 -24.62 -4.43 2.38
C VAL A 207 -25.62 -5.28 1.61
N LYS A 208 -25.76 -6.53 2.06
CA LYS A 208 -26.75 -7.48 1.56
C LYS A 208 -27.63 -7.93 2.72
N PHE A 209 -28.94 -7.77 2.57
CA PHE A 209 -29.92 -8.30 3.50
C PHE A 209 -30.33 -9.70 3.05
N PHE A 210 -30.34 -10.62 3.99
CA PHE A 210 -30.90 -11.96 3.85
C PHE A 210 -32.07 -12.09 4.81
N ASP A 211 -33.13 -12.77 4.38
CA ASP A 211 -34.20 -13.17 5.29
C ASP A 211 -33.69 -14.34 6.16
N ASP A 212 -33.22 -15.41 5.51
CA ASP A 212 -32.47 -16.50 6.12
C ASP A 212 -31.16 -16.73 5.35
N ALA A 213 -30.02 -16.64 6.03
CA ALA A 213 -28.70 -16.78 5.44
C ALA A 213 -28.14 -18.19 5.67
N SER A 214 -27.99 -18.96 4.57
CA SER A 214 -27.29 -20.24 4.60
C SER A 214 -25.81 -20.10 4.22
N ALA A 215 -24.98 -21.02 4.70
CA ALA A 215 -23.59 -21.17 4.31
C ALA A 215 -23.43 -21.11 2.78
N LYS A 216 -24.22 -21.90 2.06
CA LYS A 216 -24.21 -21.94 0.59
C LYS A 216 -24.56 -20.59 -0.05
N ALA A 217 -25.54 -19.85 0.49
CA ALA A 217 -25.91 -18.54 -0.03
C ALA A 217 -24.78 -17.53 0.16
N ILE A 218 -24.14 -17.53 1.35
CA ILE A 218 -22.97 -16.68 1.63
C ILE A 218 -21.80 -17.05 0.70
N GLU A 219 -21.52 -18.34 0.50
CA GLU A 219 -20.46 -18.78 -0.40
C GLU A 219 -20.70 -18.34 -1.85
N GLN A 220 -21.92 -18.52 -2.37
CA GLN A 220 -22.29 -18.12 -3.73
C GLN A 220 -22.19 -16.61 -3.92
N PHE A 221 -22.65 -15.85 -2.94
CA PHE A 221 -22.56 -14.39 -2.94
C PHE A 221 -21.09 -13.93 -2.93
N ALA A 222 -20.28 -14.48 -2.02
CA ALA A 222 -18.88 -14.15 -1.86
C ALA A 222 -18.06 -14.48 -3.13
N GLN A 223 -18.33 -15.62 -3.77
CA GLN A 223 -17.70 -16.01 -5.03
C GLN A 223 -18.10 -15.08 -6.18
N THR A 224 -19.36 -14.65 -6.25
CA THR A 224 -19.83 -13.72 -7.28
C THR A 224 -19.14 -12.36 -7.13
N LEU A 225 -19.05 -11.84 -5.91
CA LEU A 225 -18.33 -10.60 -5.62
C LEU A 225 -16.82 -10.72 -5.93
N SER A 226 -16.21 -11.85 -5.60
CA SER A 226 -14.78 -12.11 -5.86
C SER A 226 -14.44 -12.19 -7.34
N LYS A 227 -15.38 -12.63 -8.18
CA LYS A 227 -15.26 -12.63 -9.64
C LYS A 227 -15.52 -11.25 -10.26
N SER A 228 -16.06 -10.31 -9.51
CA SER A 228 -16.31 -8.96 -10.00
C SER A 228 -14.99 -8.18 -10.12
N ASN A 229 -14.87 -7.34 -11.15
CA ASN A 229 -13.74 -6.42 -11.29
C ASN A 229 -13.87 -5.18 -10.39
N LYS A 230 -14.85 -5.16 -9.48
CA LYS A 230 -15.06 -4.02 -8.59
C LYS A 230 -14.05 -4.07 -7.45
N ARG A 231 -13.52 -2.90 -7.09
CA ARG A 231 -12.68 -2.74 -5.91
C ARG A 231 -13.60 -2.69 -4.69
N ILE A 232 -13.82 -3.83 -4.06
CA ILE A 232 -14.62 -3.95 -2.84
C ILE A 232 -13.69 -3.81 -1.64
N PHE A 233 -14.07 -2.97 -0.68
CA PHE A 233 -13.32 -2.82 0.56
C PHE A 233 -13.92 -3.71 1.66
N ARG A 234 -15.26 -3.68 1.81
CA ARG A 234 -15.95 -4.44 2.87
C ARG A 234 -17.38 -4.79 2.49
N VAL A 235 -17.83 -5.95 2.96
CA VAL A 235 -19.16 -6.50 2.70
C VAL A 235 -19.83 -6.88 4.00
N LEU A 236 -21.03 -6.36 4.26
CA LEU A 236 -21.86 -6.74 5.40
C LEU A 236 -23.00 -7.62 4.90
N CYS A 237 -23.03 -8.86 5.36
CA CYS A 237 -24.18 -9.74 5.24
C CYS A 237 -24.99 -9.56 6.51
N VAL A 238 -26.24 -9.12 6.38
CA VAL A 238 -27.15 -8.86 7.51
C VAL A 238 -28.34 -9.80 7.39
N ALA A 239 -28.60 -10.62 8.40
CA ALA A 239 -29.71 -11.56 8.40
C ALA A 239 -30.39 -11.64 9.77
N GLN A 240 -31.67 -11.99 9.81
CA GLN A 240 -32.34 -12.29 11.08
C GLN A 240 -31.94 -13.68 11.59
N ASN A 241 -31.80 -14.64 10.67
CA ASN A 241 -31.34 -15.99 11.00
C ASN A 241 -30.17 -16.40 10.11
N TYR A 242 -29.23 -17.11 10.72
CA TYR A 242 -28.17 -17.85 10.05
C TYR A 242 -28.34 -19.35 10.30
N ASP A 243 -27.96 -20.20 9.36
CA ASP A 243 -28.00 -21.64 9.57
C ASP A 243 -27.03 -22.12 10.69
N GLU A 244 -27.26 -23.33 11.19
CA GLU A 244 -26.46 -23.92 12.27
C GLU A 244 -24.97 -24.05 11.88
N GLU A 245 -24.69 -24.27 10.59
CA GLU A 245 -23.31 -24.39 10.09
C GLU A 245 -22.54 -23.08 10.30
N LEU A 246 -23.16 -21.93 9.99
CA LEU A 246 -22.60 -20.61 10.23
C LEU A 246 -22.59 -20.19 11.71
N GLN A 247 -23.36 -20.84 12.58
CA GLN A 247 -23.32 -20.62 14.03
C GLN A 247 -22.38 -21.59 14.78
N SER A 248 -21.82 -22.57 14.07
CA SER A 248 -20.97 -23.60 14.65
C SER A 248 -19.50 -23.18 14.77
N SER A 249 -18.69 -24.01 15.44
CA SER A 249 -17.23 -23.88 15.46
C SER A 249 -16.58 -23.96 14.07
N HIS A 250 -17.33 -24.41 13.04
CA HIS A 250 -16.86 -24.49 11.66
C HIS A 250 -16.90 -23.16 10.90
N LEU A 251 -17.56 -22.13 11.44
CA LEU A 251 -17.66 -20.81 10.82
C LEU A 251 -16.29 -20.24 10.44
N SER A 252 -15.30 -20.30 11.35
CA SER A 252 -13.96 -19.77 11.08
C SER A 252 -13.28 -20.49 9.91
N SER A 253 -13.44 -21.80 9.81
CA SER A 253 -12.90 -22.58 8.70
C SER A 253 -13.60 -22.30 7.38
N LEU A 254 -14.92 -22.07 7.41
CA LEU A 254 -15.71 -21.70 6.24
C LEU A 254 -15.27 -20.34 5.70
N MET A 255 -15.19 -19.33 6.57
CA MET A 255 -14.76 -17.99 6.20
C MET A 255 -13.33 -17.96 5.65
N GLN A 256 -12.41 -18.76 6.22
CA GLN A 256 -11.04 -18.90 5.70
C GLN A 256 -11.00 -19.57 4.31
N LYS A 257 -11.82 -20.59 4.08
CA LYS A 257 -11.89 -21.33 2.82
C LYS A 257 -12.34 -20.45 1.65
N LEU A 258 -13.09 -19.38 1.92
CA LEU A 258 -13.55 -18.46 0.88
C LEU A 258 -12.41 -17.67 0.21
N GLY A 259 -11.27 -17.48 0.87
CA GLY A 259 -10.08 -16.87 0.27
C GLY A 259 -10.33 -15.48 -0.33
N LEU A 260 -11.19 -14.68 0.30
CA LEU A 260 -11.67 -13.41 -0.23
C LEU A 260 -10.58 -12.34 -0.26
N LYS A 261 -10.64 -11.48 -1.27
CA LYS A 261 -9.73 -10.31 -1.41
C LYS A 261 -10.23 -9.07 -0.67
N PHE A 262 -11.37 -9.18 0.00
CA PHE A 262 -12.06 -8.11 0.73
C PHE A 262 -12.58 -8.67 2.05
N ASP A 263 -12.86 -7.76 2.99
CA ASP A 263 -13.36 -8.15 4.31
C ASP A 263 -14.88 -8.39 4.23
N MET A 264 -15.35 -9.48 4.84
CA MET A 264 -16.77 -9.85 4.86
C MET A 264 -17.18 -10.14 6.30
N ASP A 265 -18.23 -9.46 6.74
CA ASP A 265 -18.78 -9.57 8.09
C ASP A 265 -20.19 -10.14 8.06
N LEU A 266 -20.52 -10.95 9.07
CA LEU A 266 -21.84 -11.54 9.26
C LEU A 266 -22.48 -10.93 10.51
N ILE A 267 -23.68 -10.37 10.35
CA ILE A 267 -24.34 -9.57 11.38
C ILE A 267 -25.79 -10.05 11.52
N PHE A 268 -26.17 -10.39 12.75
CA PHE A 268 -27.55 -10.62 13.11
C PHE A 268 -28.29 -9.29 13.20
N GLU A 269 -29.48 -9.25 12.62
CA GLU A 269 -30.45 -8.19 12.86
C GLU A 269 -31.48 -8.68 13.87
N GLU A 270 -31.51 -8.01 15.01
CA GLU A 270 -32.46 -8.26 16.10
C GLU A 270 -33.51 -7.13 16.14
N GLU A 271 -34.60 -7.33 16.87
CA GLU A 271 -35.69 -6.33 16.95
C GLU A 271 -35.22 -4.94 17.40
N GLN A 272 -34.22 -4.89 18.28
CA GLN A 272 -33.74 -3.66 18.92
C GLN A 272 -32.36 -3.20 18.44
N GLY A 273 -31.67 -3.99 17.61
CA GLY A 273 -30.27 -3.70 17.29
C GLY A 273 -29.62 -4.71 16.36
N TYR A 274 -28.30 -4.73 16.39
CA TYR A 274 -27.48 -5.63 15.57
C TYR A 274 -26.50 -6.37 16.47
N SER A 275 -26.36 -7.68 16.31
CA SER A 275 -25.33 -8.47 17.00
C SER A 275 -24.40 -9.13 16.00
N MET A 276 -23.20 -9.47 16.45
CA MET A 276 -22.12 -9.85 15.54
C MET A 276 -21.93 -11.35 15.56
N LEU A 277 -22.01 -11.97 14.38
CA LEU A 277 -21.70 -13.37 14.21
C LEU A 277 -20.23 -13.56 13.81
N TRP A 278 -19.74 -12.76 12.86
CA TRP A 278 -18.36 -12.84 12.38
C TRP A 278 -17.84 -11.48 11.90
N ILE A 279 -16.58 -11.21 12.22
CA ILE A 279 -15.83 -10.05 11.70
C ILE A 279 -14.49 -10.55 11.18
N ASN A 280 -14.13 -10.12 9.97
CA ASN A 280 -12.80 -10.31 9.39
C ASN A 280 -11.84 -9.18 9.80
#